data_AF-A0A321LAD3-F1
#
_entry.id   AF-A0A321LAD3-F1
#
_cell.length_a   1.000
_cell.length_b   1.000
_cell.length_c   1.000
_cell.angle_alpha   90.00
_cell.angle_beta   90.00
_cell.angle_gamma   90.00
#
_symmetry.space_group_name_H-M   'P 1'
#
loop_
_entity.id
_entity.type
_entity.pdbx_description
1 polymer ?
#
loop_
_entity_poly.entity_id
_entity_poly.type
_entity_poly.pdbx_seq_one_letter_code
_entity_poly.pdbx_strand_id
1 'polypeptide(L)'
;MRRLPEFDYNPFQLFEELKDRIITAFRNHGGLDKDAIGMWCGDTKELYYSTLLARDLLRKEPSDTAGARGMLGAASSYCGQVASELRALGPAGTELEQELHRIFQACHDELSAHIPKPAVPELAIPPKRVIRVSDDGYTLPCSVCGQPAVLFYKAGPEENILQGIICAGITRSFSLSPQYQKKVFEWLAAGDLGSVHKYFEEEVDIDGGLDAYCPECDRIYCHSHYNVQREWDEGFYDCSHGTCPSGHRRLIDD
;
A
#
# COMPACT_ATOMS: atom_id res chain seq x y z
N MET A 1 22.85 25.37 -20.55
CA MET A 1 22.54 23.97 -20.19
C MET A 1 22.24 23.20 -21.46
N ARG A 2 23.10 22.24 -21.87
CA ARG A 2 22.80 21.34 -22.99
C ARG A 2 21.75 20.33 -22.49
N ARG A 3 20.57 20.30 -23.10
CA ARG A 3 19.63 19.17 -22.92
C ARG A 3 20.38 17.93 -23.40
N LEU A 4 20.54 16.96 -22.50
CA LEU A 4 21.01 15.63 -22.91
C LEU A 4 19.99 15.06 -23.90
N PRO A 5 20.43 14.32 -24.93
CA PRO A 5 19.52 13.70 -25.89
C PRO A 5 18.54 12.80 -25.12
N GLU A 6 17.25 13.08 -25.25
CA GLU A 6 16.17 12.19 -24.82
C GLU A 6 16.26 10.93 -25.69
N PHE A 7 16.99 9.93 -25.20
CA PHE A 7 16.85 8.60 -25.73
C PHE A 7 15.50 8.08 -25.27
N ASP A 8 14.61 7.86 -26.24
CA ASP A 8 13.26 7.34 -26.07
C ASP A 8 13.33 5.85 -25.69
N TYR A 9 13.84 5.55 -24.50
CA TYR A 9 13.96 4.20 -24.01
C TYR A 9 12.60 3.71 -23.52
N ASN A 10 12.12 2.62 -24.11
CA ASN A 10 10.92 1.92 -23.68
C ASN A 10 11.14 1.31 -22.28
N PRO A 11 10.40 1.74 -21.24
CA PRO A 11 10.64 1.29 -19.87
C PRO A 11 10.44 -0.23 -19.71
N PHE A 12 9.59 -0.86 -20.52
CA PHE A 12 9.40 -2.32 -20.48
C PHE A 12 10.62 -3.10 -20.99
N GLN A 13 11.34 -2.57 -21.98
CA GLN A 13 12.57 -3.20 -22.45
C GLN A 13 13.66 -3.11 -21.36
N LEU A 14 13.82 -1.92 -20.76
CA LEU A 14 14.73 -1.75 -19.64
C LEU A 14 14.36 -2.68 -18.46
N PHE A 15 13.06 -2.91 -18.24
CA PHE A 15 12.60 -3.79 -17.18
C PHE A 15 12.92 -5.26 -17.46
N GLU A 16 12.82 -5.71 -18.71
CA GLU A 16 13.22 -7.05 -19.13
C GLU A 16 14.71 -7.29 -18.90
N GLU A 17 15.55 -6.33 -19.31
CA GLU A 17 17.00 -6.38 -19.10
C GLU A 17 17.36 -6.37 -17.61
N LEU A 18 16.68 -5.55 -16.81
CA LEU A 18 16.88 -5.49 -15.36
C LEU A 18 16.48 -6.81 -14.68
N LYS A 19 15.34 -7.41 -15.05
CA LYS A 19 14.90 -8.72 -14.53
C LYS A 19 16.01 -9.76 -14.67
N ASP A 20 16.63 -9.84 -15.84
CA ASP A 20 17.69 -10.83 -16.08
C ASP A 20 18.95 -10.55 -15.26
N ARG A 21 19.29 -9.28 -15.06
CA ARG A 21 20.39 -8.86 -14.17
C ARG A 21 20.11 -9.23 -12.71
N ILE A 22 18.89 -8.99 -12.21
CA ILE A 22 18.47 -9.37 -10.85
C ILE A 22 18.55 -10.88 -10.65
N ILE A 23 17.97 -11.67 -11.57
CA ILE A 23 18.04 -13.15 -11.53
C ILE A 23 19.49 -13.64 -11.53
N THR A 24 20.36 -12.99 -12.32
CA THR A 24 21.79 -13.33 -12.37
C THR A 24 22.48 -13.01 -11.05
N ALA A 25 22.16 -11.87 -10.42
CA ALA A 25 22.69 -11.50 -9.11
C ALA A 25 22.29 -12.52 -8.03
N PHE A 26 21.01 -12.93 -7.98
CA PHE A 26 20.55 -13.96 -7.04
C PHE A 26 21.28 -15.30 -7.23
N ARG A 27 21.45 -15.76 -8.47
CA ARG A 27 22.14 -17.04 -8.75
C ARG A 27 23.62 -17.02 -8.43
N ASN A 28 24.26 -15.87 -8.53
CA ASN A 28 25.69 -15.71 -8.27
C ASN A 28 25.98 -15.43 -6.80
N HIS A 29 24.96 -15.21 -5.96
CA HIS A 29 25.16 -14.95 -4.54
C HIS A 29 25.46 -16.26 -3.79
N GLY A 30 26.72 -16.45 -3.42
CA GLY A 30 27.20 -17.69 -2.78
C GLY A 30 26.64 -17.96 -1.37
N GLY A 31 25.87 -17.04 -0.79
CA GLY A 31 25.26 -17.19 0.54
C GLY A 31 23.87 -17.83 0.55
N LEU A 32 23.23 -18.03 -0.61
CA LEU A 32 21.87 -18.57 -0.70
C LEU A 32 21.89 -20.06 -1.03
N ASP A 33 21.00 -20.81 -0.37
CA ASP A 33 20.68 -22.15 -0.82
C ASP A 33 19.85 -22.14 -2.11
N LYS A 34 19.72 -23.32 -2.73
CA LYS A 34 19.03 -23.46 -4.03
C LYS A 34 17.54 -23.14 -3.95
N ASP A 35 16.91 -23.36 -2.80
CA ASP A 35 15.48 -23.15 -2.63
C ASP A 35 15.19 -21.65 -2.51
N ALA A 36 16.01 -20.92 -1.75
CA ALA A 36 15.96 -19.46 -1.69
C ALA A 36 16.21 -18.82 -3.06
N ILE A 37 17.22 -19.29 -3.81
CA ILE A 37 17.47 -18.81 -5.19
C ILE A 37 16.24 -19.04 -6.08
N GLY A 38 15.63 -20.23 -5.98
CA GLY A 38 14.43 -20.58 -6.74
C GLY A 38 13.25 -19.66 -6.45
N MET A 39 13.02 -19.38 -5.17
CA MET A 39 11.97 -18.49 -4.68
C MET A 39 12.16 -17.06 -5.19
N TRP A 40 13.31 -16.43 -4.91
CA TRP A 40 13.58 -15.03 -5.26
C TRP A 40 13.59 -14.79 -6.78
N CYS A 41 14.12 -15.77 -7.54
CA CYS A 41 14.02 -15.73 -9.00
C CYS A 41 12.57 -15.89 -9.51
N GLY A 42 11.73 -16.61 -8.77
CA GLY A 42 10.29 -16.72 -9.01
C GLY A 42 9.60 -15.38 -8.82
N ASP A 43 9.81 -14.74 -7.66
CA ASP A 43 9.21 -13.44 -7.32
C ASP A 43 9.60 -12.35 -8.34
N THR A 44 10.86 -12.34 -8.79
CA THR A 44 11.33 -11.43 -9.85
C THR A 44 10.61 -11.66 -11.19
N LYS A 45 10.28 -12.91 -11.53
CA LYS A 45 9.53 -13.23 -12.75
C LYS A 45 8.07 -12.84 -12.62
N GLU A 46 7.45 -13.12 -11.47
CA GLU A 46 6.05 -12.77 -11.22
C GLU A 46 5.84 -11.25 -11.24
N LEU A 47 6.80 -10.48 -10.70
CA LEU A 47 6.85 -9.03 -10.85
C LEU A 47 6.80 -8.58 -12.32
N TYR A 48 7.72 -9.11 -13.14
CA TYR A 48 7.81 -8.75 -14.56
C TYR A 48 6.56 -9.18 -15.34
N TYR A 49 6.11 -10.44 -15.17
CA TYR A 49 4.97 -10.96 -15.92
C TYR A 49 3.65 -10.31 -15.51
N SER A 50 3.44 -10.00 -14.23
CA SER A 50 2.27 -9.24 -13.78
C SER A 50 2.23 -7.86 -14.45
N THR A 51 3.39 -7.20 -14.57
CA THR A 51 3.53 -5.91 -15.26
C THR A 51 3.21 -6.03 -16.76
N LEU A 52 3.71 -7.07 -17.43
CA LEU A 52 3.41 -7.34 -18.84
C LEU A 52 1.93 -7.69 -19.07
N LEU A 53 1.32 -8.47 -18.18
CA LEU A 53 -0.09 -8.83 -18.26
C LEU A 53 -0.98 -7.60 -18.13
N ALA A 54 -0.67 -6.68 -17.21
CA ALA A 54 -1.38 -5.40 -17.10
C ALA A 54 -1.31 -4.61 -18.41
N ARG A 55 -0.11 -4.50 -19.02
CA ARG A 55 0.09 -3.86 -20.32
C ARG A 55 -0.71 -4.54 -21.44
N ASP A 56 -0.64 -5.86 -21.50
CA ASP A 56 -1.28 -6.64 -22.55
C ASP A 56 -2.81 -6.58 -22.46
N LEU A 57 -3.37 -6.59 -21.24
CA LEU A 57 -4.80 -6.36 -21.01
C LEU A 57 -5.22 -4.99 -21.55
N LEU A 58 -4.50 -3.91 -21.19
CA LEU A 58 -4.81 -2.56 -21.68
C LEU A 58 -4.69 -2.43 -23.21
N ARG A 59 -3.81 -3.21 -23.86
CA ARG A 59 -3.64 -3.22 -25.31
C ARG A 59 -4.71 -4.03 -26.05
N LYS A 60 -5.03 -5.23 -25.54
CA LYS A 60 -5.95 -6.17 -26.19
C LYS A 60 -7.41 -5.84 -25.89
N GLU A 61 -7.69 -5.44 -24.65
CA GLU A 61 -9.01 -5.15 -24.13
C GLU A 61 -8.98 -3.84 -23.32
N PRO A 62 -8.91 -2.66 -23.97
CA PRO A 62 -8.77 -1.37 -23.27
C PRO A 62 -9.87 -1.07 -22.23
N SER A 63 -11.02 -1.76 -22.32
CA SER A 63 -12.10 -1.66 -21.33
C SER A 63 -11.85 -2.43 -20.03
N ASP A 64 -10.98 -3.46 -20.03
CA ASP A 64 -10.66 -4.26 -18.84
C ASP A 64 -9.64 -3.57 -17.92
N THR A 65 -10.05 -2.40 -17.45
CA THR A 65 -9.25 -1.56 -16.54
C THR A 65 -9.20 -2.14 -15.13
N ALA A 66 -10.16 -3.00 -14.77
CA ALA A 66 -10.20 -3.69 -13.49
C ALA A 66 -9.15 -4.82 -13.43
N GLY A 67 -9.10 -5.67 -14.46
CA GLY A 67 -8.08 -6.71 -14.60
C GLY A 67 -6.67 -6.12 -14.65
N ALA A 68 -6.46 -5.08 -15.47
CA ALA A 68 -5.19 -4.38 -15.54
C ALA A 68 -4.75 -3.80 -14.18
N ARG A 69 -5.69 -3.19 -13.43
CA ARG A 69 -5.42 -2.67 -12.09
C ARG A 69 -5.05 -3.77 -11.10
N GLY A 70 -5.74 -4.91 -11.15
CA GLY A 70 -5.42 -6.07 -10.32
C GLY A 70 -4.00 -6.58 -10.57
N MET A 71 -3.62 -6.73 -11.84
CA MET A 71 -2.27 -7.16 -12.23
C MET A 71 -1.20 -6.15 -11.83
N LEU A 72 -1.48 -4.84 -11.98
CA LEU A 72 -0.55 -3.80 -11.56
C LEU A 72 -0.39 -3.75 -10.04
N GLY A 73 -1.47 -3.97 -9.28
CA GLY A 73 -1.41 -4.11 -7.82
C GLY A 73 -0.58 -5.31 -7.37
N ALA A 74 -0.73 -6.46 -8.03
CA ALA A 74 0.11 -7.64 -7.78
C ALA A 74 1.59 -7.35 -8.08
N ALA A 75 1.89 -6.70 -9.20
CA ALA A 75 3.24 -6.28 -9.54
C ALA A 75 3.85 -5.37 -8.46
N SER A 76 3.10 -4.38 -7.96
CA SER A 76 3.59 -3.52 -6.87
C SER A 76 3.91 -4.30 -5.59
N SER A 77 3.14 -5.34 -5.28
CA SER A 77 3.44 -6.24 -4.16
C SER A 77 4.76 -6.99 -4.37
N TYR A 78 4.94 -7.63 -5.53
CA TYR A 78 6.19 -8.33 -5.84
C TYR A 78 7.39 -7.40 -5.92
N CYS A 79 7.21 -6.14 -6.37
CA CYS A 79 8.28 -5.15 -6.36
C CYS A 79 8.83 -4.93 -4.96
N GLY A 80 7.95 -4.81 -3.95
CA GLY A 80 8.36 -4.68 -2.55
C GLY A 80 9.11 -5.91 -2.02
N GLN A 81 8.67 -7.11 -2.41
CA GLN A 81 9.32 -8.36 -2.02
C GLN A 81 10.73 -8.47 -2.65
N VAL A 82 10.85 -8.29 -3.97
CA VAL A 82 12.13 -8.35 -4.69
C VAL A 82 13.10 -7.28 -4.20
N ALA A 83 12.62 -6.08 -3.88
CA ALA A 83 13.45 -5.03 -3.27
C ALA A 83 14.06 -5.50 -1.94
N SER A 84 13.26 -6.15 -1.09
CA SER A 84 13.74 -6.71 0.18
C SER A 84 14.78 -7.81 -0.01
N GLU A 85 14.59 -8.68 -1.00
CA GLU A 85 15.53 -9.76 -1.35
C GLU A 85 16.84 -9.21 -1.91
N LEU A 86 16.78 -8.17 -2.76
CA LEU A 86 17.95 -7.49 -3.28
C LEU A 86 18.82 -6.90 -2.18
N ARG A 87 18.23 -6.29 -1.14
CA ARG A 87 18.98 -5.75 0.00
C ARG A 87 19.80 -6.82 0.73
N ALA A 88 19.34 -8.06 0.76
CA ALA A 88 20.10 -9.16 1.36
C ALA A 88 21.42 -9.47 0.63
N LEU A 89 21.60 -8.98 -0.61
CA LEU A 89 22.85 -9.12 -1.37
C LEU A 89 23.92 -8.06 -1.00
N GLY A 90 23.63 -7.11 -0.11
CA GLY A 90 24.52 -6.01 0.26
C GLY A 90 24.59 -4.91 -0.81
N PRO A 91 25.73 -4.18 -0.93
CA PRO A 91 25.81 -2.96 -1.74
C PRO A 91 25.41 -3.13 -3.21
N ALA A 92 25.84 -4.22 -3.86
CA ALA A 92 25.47 -4.51 -5.25
C ALA A 92 23.96 -4.78 -5.41
N GLY A 93 23.30 -5.30 -4.38
CA GLY A 93 21.87 -5.48 -4.32
C GLY A 93 21.11 -4.16 -4.18
N THR A 94 21.60 -3.25 -3.33
CA THR A 94 21.02 -1.91 -3.16
C THR A 94 21.03 -1.10 -4.46
N GLU A 95 22.09 -1.20 -5.27
CA GLU A 95 22.13 -0.56 -6.59
C GLU A 95 21.04 -1.11 -7.53
N LEU A 96 20.85 -2.43 -7.55
CA LEU A 96 19.79 -3.07 -8.33
C LEU A 96 18.39 -2.73 -7.82
N GLU A 97 18.21 -2.57 -6.51
CA GLU A 97 16.96 -2.16 -5.88
C GLU A 97 16.56 -0.75 -6.31
N GLN A 98 17.50 0.21 -6.27
CA GLN A 98 17.25 1.58 -6.72
C GLN A 98 16.89 1.61 -8.21
N GLU A 99 17.59 0.81 -9.01
CA GLU A 99 17.29 0.67 -10.43
C GLU A 99 15.91 0.03 -10.67
N LEU A 100 15.55 -0.97 -9.86
CA LEU A 100 14.24 -1.62 -9.86
C LEU A 100 13.13 -0.62 -9.58
N HIS A 101 13.20 0.13 -8.48
CA HIS A 101 12.19 1.13 -8.16
C HIS A 101 12.04 2.16 -9.28
N ARG A 102 13.14 2.67 -9.82
CA ARG A 102 13.11 3.66 -10.90
C ARG A 102 12.45 3.12 -12.17
N ILE A 103 12.85 1.93 -12.64
CA ILE A 103 12.33 1.34 -13.89
C ILE A 103 10.88 0.87 -13.70
N PHE A 104 10.58 0.21 -12.58
CA PHE A 104 9.23 -0.24 -12.27
C PHE A 104 8.27 0.94 -12.13
N GLN A 105 8.66 2.03 -11.46
CA GLN A 105 7.83 3.24 -11.36
C GLN A 105 7.50 3.81 -12.74
N ALA A 106 8.48 3.85 -13.66
CA ALA A 106 8.23 4.31 -15.03
C ALA A 106 7.21 3.43 -15.77
N CYS A 107 7.34 2.09 -15.69
CA CYS A 107 6.34 1.16 -16.23
C CYS A 107 4.97 1.37 -15.57
N HIS A 108 4.94 1.51 -14.25
CA HIS A 108 3.72 1.67 -13.46
C HIS A 108 2.98 2.95 -13.82
N ASP A 109 3.70 4.08 -13.96
CA ASP A 109 3.12 5.36 -14.34
C ASP A 109 2.56 5.34 -15.77
N GLU A 110 3.28 4.73 -16.71
CA GLU A 110 2.81 4.54 -18.08
C GLU A 110 1.49 3.76 -18.11
N LEU A 111 1.43 2.61 -17.41
CA LEU A 111 0.21 1.79 -17.35
C LEU A 111 -0.93 2.49 -16.61
N SER A 112 -0.62 3.15 -15.49
CA SER A 112 -1.62 3.86 -14.68
C SER A 112 -2.26 5.02 -15.44
N ALA A 113 -1.53 5.68 -16.35
CA ALA A 113 -2.08 6.73 -17.20
C ALA A 113 -3.20 6.24 -18.12
N HIS A 114 -3.20 4.94 -18.46
CA HIS A 114 -4.22 4.31 -19.28
C HIS A 114 -5.38 3.69 -18.48
N ILE A 115 -5.22 3.53 -17.18
CA ILE A 115 -6.29 3.06 -16.29
C ILE A 115 -7.09 4.30 -15.86
N PRO A 116 -8.35 4.45 -16.28
CA PRO A 116 -9.19 5.52 -15.80
C PRO A 116 -9.21 5.46 -14.28
N LYS A 117 -8.87 6.60 -13.65
CA LYS A 117 -9.19 6.78 -12.24
C LYS A 117 -10.68 6.49 -12.13
N PRO A 118 -11.10 5.57 -11.24
CA PRO A 118 -12.52 5.28 -11.09
C PRO A 118 -13.18 6.63 -10.87
N ALA A 119 -14.15 6.98 -11.74
CA ALA A 119 -14.89 8.21 -11.58
C ALA A 119 -15.45 8.14 -10.17
N VAL A 120 -14.90 8.96 -9.27
CA VAL A 120 -15.40 9.05 -7.91
C VAL A 120 -16.81 9.55 -8.13
N PRO A 121 -17.85 8.73 -7.88
CA PRO A 121 -19.19 9.26 -7.96
C PRO A 121 -19.21 10.36 -6.91
N GLU A 122 -19.38 11.60 -7.36
CA GLU A 122 -19.54 12.72 -6.46
C GLU A 122 -20.80 12.38 -5.66
N LEU A 123 -20.59 11.91 -4.44
CA LEU A 123 -21.68 11.42 -3.62
C LEU A 123 -22.56 12.63 -3.34
N ALA A 124 -23.77 12.62 -3.91
CA ALA A 124 -24.75 13.69 -3.71
C ALA A 124 -25.05 13.93 -2.22
N ILE A 125 -24.81 12.90 -1.39
CA ILE A 125 -24.89 12.96 0.06
C ILE A 125 -23.56 12.46 0.61
N PRO A 126 -22.87 13.24 1.46
CA PRO A 126 -21.66 12.78 2.12
C PRO A 126 -21.90 11.44 2.83
N PRO A 127 -20.99 10.47 2.71
CA PRO A 127 -21.15 9.19 3.37
C PRO A 127 -21.16 9.38 4.89
N LYS A 128 -21.91 8.54 5.60
CA LYS A 128 -21.91 8.55 7.07
C LYS A 128 -20.49 8.31 7.57
N ARG A 129 -20.03 9.11 8.52
CA ARG A 129 -18.66 9.01 9.07
C ARG A 129 -18.36 7.65 9.73
N VAL A 130 -19.37 7.08 10.38
CA VAL A 130 -19.31 5.78 11.05
C VAL A 130 -20.57 4.99 10.72
N ILE A 131 -20.40 3.73 10.34
CA ILE A 131 -21.48 2.79 10.07
C ILE A 131 -21.33 1.63 11.05
N ARG A 132 -22.30 1.44 11.95
CA ARG A 132 -22.37 0.25 12.79
C ARG A 132 -22.88 -0.92 11.94
N VAL A 133 -22.08 -1.97 11.80
CA VAL A 133 -22.40 -3.16 10.99
C VAL A 133 -22.86 -4.35 11.85
N SER A 134 -22.47 -4.39 13.11
CA SER A 134 -22.92 -5.38 14.10
C SER A 134 -22.81 -4.81 15.52
N ASP A 135 -23.11 -5.62 16.54
CA ASP A 135 -23.00 -5.14 17.91
C ASP A 135 -21.58 -4.74 18.31
N ASP A 136 -20.60 -5.49 17.79
CA ASP A 136 -19.16 -5.31 18.01
C ASP A 136 -18.42 -4.92 16.72
N GLY A 137 -19.11 -4.31 15.76
CA GLY A 137 -18.57 -4.06 14.42
C GLY A 137 -18.90 -2.67 13.88
N TYR A 138 -17.87 -1.96 13.42
CA TYR A 138 -18.00 -0.65 12.78
C TYR A 138 -17.18 -0.57 11.48
N THR A 139 -17.67 0.21 10.53
CA THR A 139 -16.99 0.58 9.31
C THR A 139 -16.87 2.09 9.22
N LEU A 140 -15.66 2.59 8.96
CA LEU A 140 -15.40 3.98 8.63
C LEU A 140 -15.22 4.10 7.12
N PRO A 141 -16.21 4.62 6.37
CA PRO A 141 -16.08 4.79 4.94
C PRO A 141 -15.24 6.02 4.60
N CYS A 142 -14.60 5.97 3.44
CA CYS A 142 -13.94 7.11 2.85
C CYS A 142 -14.93 8.26 2.63
N SER A 143 -14.55 9.45 3.05
CA SER A 143 -15.37 10.68 2.92
C SER A 143 -15.53 11.16 1.48
N VAL A 144 -14.78 10.56 0.54
CA VAL A 144 -14.79 10.91 -0.89
C VAL A 144 -15.66 9.94 -1.68
N CYS A 145 -15.38 8.62 -1.60
CA CYS A 145 -16.07 7.61 -2.41
C CYS A 145 -17.03 6.70 -1.62
N GLY A 146 -17.09 6.81 -0.30
CA GLY A 146 -17.93 5.97 0.55
C GLY A 146 -17.46 4.53 0.72
N GLN A 147 -16.38 4.10 0.06
CA GLN A 147 -15.82 2.75 0.22
C GLN A 147 -15.26 2.55 1.63
N PRO A 148 -15.35 1.33 2.21
CA PRO A 148 -14.73 1.03 3.49
C PRO A 148 -13.24 1.40 3.50
N ALA A 149 -12.80 2.15 4.51
CA ALA A 149 -11.41 2.55 4.68
C ALA A 149 -10.81 2.01 5.99
N VAL A 150 -11.61 1.99 7.06
CA VAL A 150 -11.22 1.35 8.34
C VAL A 150 -12.34 0.44 8.80
N LEU A 151 -11.98 -0.73 9.32
CA LEU A 151 -12.90 -1.69 9.93
C LEU A 151 -12.54 -1.91 11.40
N PHE A 152 -13.55 -1.95 12.24
CA PHE A 152 -13.46 -2.42 13.62
C PHE A 152 -14.32 -3.66 13.77
N TYR A 153 -13.75 -4.74 14.28
CA TYR A 153 -14.51 -5.95 14.58
C TYR A 153 -13.84 -6.73 15.72
N LYS A 154 -14.61 -7.53 16.44
CA LYS A 154 -14.07 -8.39 17.49
C LYS A 154 -13.28 -9.54 16.88
N ALA A 155 -12.13 -9.86 17.48
CA ALA A 155 -11.33 -10.99 17.04
C ALA A 155 -12.12 -12.30 17.14
N GLY A 156 -12.10 -13.09 16.07
CA GLY A 156 -12.78 -14.38 15.96
C GLY A 156 -11.99 -15.52 16.61
N PRO A 157 -12.62 -16.69 16.81
CA PRO A 157 -11.96 -17.86 17.41
C PRO A 157 -10.82 -18.42 16.56
N GLU A 158 -10.78 -18.11 15.26
CA GLU A 158 -9.71 -18.54 14.35
C GLU A 158 -8.46 -17.66 14.45
N GLU A 159 -8.60 -16.45 14.98
CA GLU A 159 -7.52 -15.47 15.12
C GLU A 159 -6.76 -15.69 16.45
N ASN A 160 -6.21 -16.89 16.63
CA ASN A 160 -5.62 -17.38 17.90
C ASN A 160 -4.57 -16.46 18.55
N ILE A 161 -4.01 -15.51 17.80
CA ILE A 161 -2.99 -14.56 18.26
C ILE A 161 -3.62 -13.20 18.64
N LEU A 162 -4.72 -12.81 17.99
CA LEU A 162 -5.35 -11.51 18.18
C LEU A 162 -6.46 -11.62 19.23
N GLN A 163 -6.45 -10.70 20.20
CA GLN A 163 -7.47 -10.64 21.25
C GLN A 163 -8.13 -9.27 21.26
N GLY A 164 -9.41 -9.23 21.67
CA GLY A 164 -10.17 -7.99 21.81
C GLY A 164 -10.74 -7.49 20.48
N ILE A 165 -10.49 -6.23 20.13
CA ILE A 165 -10.96 -5.62 18.87
C ILE A 165 -9.81 -5.54 17.88
N ILE A 166 -10.07 -5.87 16.62
CA ILE A 166 -9.18 -5.61 15.49
C ILE A 166 -9.58 -4.30 14.83
N CYS A 167 -8.62 -3.41 14.66
CA CYS A 167 -8.70 -2.24 13.80
C CYS A 167 -7.91 -2.53 12.52
N ALA A 168 -8.61 -2.69 11.40
CA ALA A 168 -8.01 -2.87 10.07
C ALA A 168 -8.06 -1.55 9.30
N GLY A 169 -6.91 -0.88 9.17
CA GLY A 169 -6.73 0.39 8.48
C GLY A 169 -6.33 0.24 7.01
N ILE A 170 -5.78 1.29 6.43
CA ILE A 170 -5.36 1.32 5.02
C ILE A 170 -3.90 0.91 4.78
N THR A 171 -3.04 1.03 5.80
CA THR A 171 -1.63 0.62 5.74
C THR A 171 -1.33 -0.51 6.72
N ARG A 172 -2.06 -0.59 7.83
CA ARG A 172 -1.82 -1.59 8.87
C ARG A 172 -3.11 -2.07 9.55
N SER A 173 -2.98 -3.21 10.22
CA SER A 173 -4.01 -3.77 11.10
C SER A 173 -3.40 -4.07 12.46
N PHE A 174 -4.11 -3.77 13.53
CA PHE A 174 -3.66 -4.05 14.90
C PHE A 174 -4.84 -4.50 15.78
N SER A 175 -4.51 -5.23 16.84
CA SER A 175 -5.49 -5.63 17.86
C SER A 175 -5.36 -4.81 19.12
N LEU A 176 -6.49 -4.42 19.69
CA LEU A 176 -6.62 -3.75 20.98
C LEU A 176 -7.08 -4.74 22.03
N SER A 177 -6.40 -4.75 23.17
CA SER A 177 -6.83 -5.56 24.31
C SER A 177 -8.26 -5.18 24.76
N PRO A 178 -9.02 -6.12 25.35
CA PRO A 178 -10.42 -5.89 25.71
C PRO A 178 -10.67 -4.68 26.63
N GLN A 179 -9.68 -4.23 27.40
CA GLN A 179 -9.81 -3.08 28.29
C GLN A 179 -10.07 -1.75 27.55
N TYR A 180 -9.62 -1.65 26.30
CA TYR A 180 -9.81 -0.45 25.46
C TYR A 180 -11.15 -0.45 24.72
N GLN A 181 -11.80 -1.61 24.61
CA GLN A 181 -12.96 -1.81 23.74
C GLN A 181 -14.12 -0.89 24.04
N LYS A 182 -14.49 -0.80 25.31
CA LYS A 182 -15.67 -0.02 25.72
C LYS A 182 -15.55 1.44 25.29
N LYS A 183 -14.40 2.05 25.56
CA LYS A 183 -14.15 3.48 25.29
C LYS A 183 -14.15 3.76 23.79
N VAL A 184 -13.46 2.93 23.01
CA VAL A 184 -13.42 3.05 21.54
C VAL A 184 -14.82 2.92 20.93
N PHE A 185 -15.60 1.94 21.37
CA PHE A 185 -16.96 1.73 20.84
C PHE A 185 -17.93 2.86 21.24
N GLU A 186 -17.78 3.45 22.43
CA GLU A 186 -18.55 4.64 22.82
C GLU A 186 -18.29 5.83 21.88
N TRP A 187 -17.02 6.10 21.54
CA TRP A 187 -16.68 7.16 20.59
C TRP A 187 -17.11 6.86 19.16
N LEU A 188 -16.93 5.61 18.68
CA LEU A 188 -17.42 5.20 17.37
C LEU A 188 -18.94 5.36 17.26
N ALA A 189 -19.69 4.96 18.29
CA ALA A 189 -21.14 5.15 18.34
C ALA A 189 -21.54 6.64 18.31
N ALA A 190 -20.73 7.52 18.92
CA ALA A 190 -20.92 8.97 18.89
C ALA A 190 -20.42 9.65 17.59
N GLY A 191 -19.65 8.94 16.75
CA GLY A 191 -19.01 9.51 15.57
C GLY A 191 -17.79 10.39 15.88
N ASP A 192 -17.21 10.27 17.08
CA ASP A 192 -16.09 11.07 17.57
C ASP A 192 -14.74 10.45 17.17
N LEU A 193 -14.41 10.58 15.88
CA LEU A 193 -13.18 10.02 15.32
C LEU A 193 -11.91 10.71 15.82
N GLY A 194 -12.00 11.99 16.19
CA GLY A 194 -10.88 12.73 16.77
C GLY A 194 -10.46 12.12 18.10
N SER A 195 -11.41 11.79 18.98
CA SER A 195 -11.10 11.10 20.24
C SER A 195 -10.55 9.69 20.02
N VAL A 196 -11.08 8.92 19.06
CA VAL A 196 -10.52 7.59 18.72
C VAL A 196 -9.06 7.73 18.26
N HIS A 197 -8.79 8.64 17.33
CA HIS A 197 -7.44 8.86 16.79
C HIS A 197 -6.46 9.30 17.88
N LYS A 198 -6.83 10.32 18.67
CA LYS A 198 -6.00 10.83 19.77
C LYS A 198 -5.74 9.76 20.83
N TYR A 199 -6.74 8.95 21.14
CA TYR A 199 -6.57 7.85 22.09
C TYR A 199 -5.59 6.79 21.59
N PHE A 200 -5.62 6.48 20.30
CA PHE A 200 -4.67 5.54 19.72
C PHE A 200 -3.25 6.08 19.77
N GLU A 201 -3.06 7.35 19.44
CA GLU A 201 -1.75 8.01 19.48
C GLU A 201 -1.21 8.15 20.92
N GLU A 202 -2.00 8.67 21.86
CA GLU A 202 -1.48 9.05 23.18
C GLU A 202 -1.51 7.95 24.24
N GLU A 203 -2.49 7.03 24.17
CA GLU A 203 -2.78 6.10 25.27
C GLU A 203 -2.57 4.64 24.90
N VAL A 204 -2.71 4.30 23.62
CA VAL A 204 -2.43 2.96 23.09
C VAL A 204 -1.04 2.88 22.47
N ASP A 205 -0.38 4.02 22.26
CA ASP A 205 0.98 4.12 21.68
C ASP A 205 1.02 3.53 20.25
N ILE A 206 0.04 3.94 19.44
CA ILE A 206 -0.07 3.58 18.03
C ILE A 206 0.39 4.79 17.22
N ASP A 207 1.60 4.75 16.67
CA ASP A 207 2.25 5.90 16.02
C ASP A 207 1.40 6.51 14.91
N GLY A 208 1.00 7.78 15.06
CA GLY A 208 0.10 8.44 14.11
C GLY A 208 -1.36 7.95 14.14
N GLY A 209 -1.76 7.18 15.15
CA GLY A 209 -3.15 6.76 15.42
C GLY A 209 -3.83 6.03 14.26
N LEU A 210 -5.05 6.46 13.92
CA LEU A 210 -5.81 5.94 12.76
C LEU A 210 -5.16 6.30 11.42
N ASP A 211 -4.55 5.34 10.72
CA ASP A 211 -3.79 5.52 9.47
C ASP A 211 -4.59 6.07 8.26
N ALA A 212 -5.92 6.10 8.34
CA ALA A 212 -6.82 6.63 7.31
C ALA A 212 -7.42 8.01 7.66
N TYR A 213 -7.14 8.53 8.84
CA TYR A 213 -7.79 9.73 9.38
C TYR A 213 -6.93 10.99 9.16
N CYS A 214 -7.57 12.09 8.77
CA CYS A 214 -6.96 13.42 8.73
C CYS A 214 -7.56 14.29 9.86
N PRO A 215 -6.78 14.64 10.91
CA PRO A 215 -7.25 15.46 12.02
C PRO A 215 -7.74 16.85 11.60
N GLU A 216 -7.09 17.47 10.61
CA GLU A 216 -7.46 18.81 10.13
C GLU A 216 -8.79 18.82 9.37
N CYS A 217 -9.09 17.76 8.61
CA CYS A 217 -10.36 17.62 7.92
C CYS A 217 -11.46 16.98 8.78
N ASP A 218 -11.07 16.35 9.89
CA ASP A 218 -11.89 15.45 10.70
C ASP A 218 -12.58 14.34 9.84
N ARG A 219 -11.83 13.74 8.92
CA ARG A 219 -12.34 12.82 7.88
C ARG A 219 -11.47 11.57 7.69
N ILE A 220 -12.11 10.51 7.20
CA ILE A 220 -11.49 9.23 6.84
C ILE A 220 -11.34 9.12 5.33
N TYR A 221 -10.22 8.57 4.86
CA TYR A 221 -9.91 8.40 3.44
C TYR A 221 -9.41 6.98 3.17
N CYS A 222 -9.92 6.32 2.12
CA CYS A 222 -9.40 5.02 1.71
C CYS A 222 -8.04 5.18 1.02
N HIS A 223 -7.34 4.07 0.80
CA HIS A 223 -6.03 4.04 0.14
C HIS A 223 -5.99 4.75 -1.24
N SER A 224 -7.10 4.78 -1.98
CA SER A 224 -7.17 5.50 -3.27
C SER A 224 -7.26 7.02 -3.15
N HIS A 225 -7.70 7.54 -1.99
CA HIS A 225 -7.89 8.98 -1.75
C HIS A 225 -6.96 9.53 -0.67
N TYR A 226 -6.28 8.67 0.09
CA TYR A 226 -5.20 9.05 0.98
C TYR A 226 -3.89 8.62 0.35
N ASN A 227 -3.15 9.57 -0.21
CA ASN A 227 -1.90 9.30 -0.88
C ASN A 227 -0.84 8.92 0.16
N VAL A 228 -0.58 7.63 0.31
CA VAL A 228 0.42 7.09 1.23
C VAL A 228 1.76 7.00 0.52
N GLN A 229 2.77 7.64 1.10
CA GLN A 229 4.16 7.58 0.65
C GLN A 229 4.99 6.92 1.74
N ARG A 230 5.68 5.84 1.39
CA ARG A 230 6.66 5.18 2.26
C ARG A 230 8.02 5.84 2.07
N GLU A 231 8.66 6.20 3.16
CA GLU A 231 10.04 6.67 3.21
C GLU A 231 10.93 5.51 3.69
N TRP A 232 12.11 5.43 3.09
CA TRP A 232 13.10 4.41 3.38
C TRP A 232 14.40 5.12 3.74
N ASP A 233 15.00 4.77 4.88
CA ASP A 233 16.32 5.26 5.29
C ASP A 233 17.30 4.10 5.40
N GLU A 234 18.49 4.29 4.84
CA GLU A 234 19.53 3.25 4.75
C GLU A 234 19.05 1.87 4.22
N GLY A 235 17.99 1.87 3.40
CA GLY A 235 17.38 0.65 2.85
C GLY A 235 16.40 -0.05 3.79
N PHE A 236 16.14 0.49 4.98
CA PHE A 236 15.11 0.03 5.89
C PHE A 236 13.86 0.88 5.77
N TYR A 237 12.72 0.30 6.09
CA TYR A 237 11.50 1.09 6.23
C TYR A 237 11.73 2.06 7.39
N ASP A 238 11.59 3.34 7.10
CA ASP A 238 11.69 4.40 8.11
C ASP A 238 10.27 4.73 8.56
N CYS A 239 9.47 5.35 7.67
CA CYS A 239 8.12 5.74 8.02
C CYS A 239 7.17 5.82 6.82
N SER A 240 5.87 6.05 7.08
CA SER A 240 4.87 6.37 6.07
C SER A 240 4.20 7.70 6.33
N HIS A 241 4.04 8.49 5.27
CA HIS A 241 3.27 9.74 5.28
C HIS A 241 1.98 9.59 4.47
N GLY A 242 0.86 10.00 5.06
CA GLY A 242 -0.43 10.11 4.37
C GLY A 242 -0.72 11.56 3.97
N THR A 243 -1.14 11.79 2.73
CA THR A 243 -1.60 13.11 2.23
C THR A 243 -3.05 13.05 1.77
N CYS A 244 -3.93 13.84 2.41
CA CYS A 244 -5.36 13.84 2.11
C CYS A 244 -5.69 14.66 0.85
N PRO A 245 -6.92 14.56 0.30
CA PRO A 245 -7.33 15.33 -0.88
C PRO A 245 -7.25 16.85 -0.71
N SER A 246 -7.27 17.35 0.54
CA SER A 246 -7.09 18.77 0.86
C SER A 246 -5.61 19.18 0.97
N GLY A 247 -4.66 18.26 0.81
CA GLY A 247 -3.23 18.53 0.84
C GLY A 247 -2.58 18.43 2.22
N HIS A 248 -3.32 18.10 3.28
CA HIS A 248 -2.75 17.90 4.61
C HIS A 248 -1.92 16.61 4.64
N ARG A 249 -0.63 16.73 4.97
CA ARG A 249 0.34 15.64 5.06
C ARG A 249 0.68 15.37 6.52
N ARG A 250 0.72 14.10 6.93
CA ARG A 250 1.20 13.69 8.27
C ARG A 250 1.86 12.32 8.26
N LEU A 251 2.68 12.07 9.27
CA LEU A 251 3.15 10.74 9.63
C LEU A 251 1.94 9.85 10.03
N ILE A 252 1.84 8.65 9.48
CA ILE A 252 0.75 7.70 9.75
C ILE A 252 1.25 6.36 10.30
N ASP A 253 2.54 6.10 10.19
CA ASP A 253 3.24 4.90 10.64
C ASP A 253 4.73 5.22 10.71
N ASP A 254 5.40 4.78 11.78
CA ASP A 254 6.82 4.93 12.11
C ASP A 254 7.29 3.61 12.76
#